data_AF-A0A7Y7TJ05-F1
#
_entry.id   AF-A0A7Y7TJ05-F1
#
_cell.length_a   1.000
_cell.length_b   1.000
_cell.length_c   1.000
_cell.angle_alpha   90.00
_cell.angle_beta   90.00
_cell.angle_gamma   90.00
#
_symmetry.space_group_name_H-M   'P 1'
#
loop_
_entity.id
_entity.type
_entity.pdbx_description
1 polymer ?
#
loop_
_entity_poly.entity_id
_entity_poly.type
_entity_poly.pdbx_seq_one_letter_code
_entity_poly.pdbx_strand_id
1 'polypeptide(L)'
;MKKNWFFTSNVFRLLAERSLQRFFKFCYLFMEGLQSNPGDAFFNERYQQLSPYFTAFNTAYVAKFGNKAQRKGKTLTLNQLFKQLSSTKAHAWDVAIQNVYLKSTAQYLNIFPQGLTPLYSLSIEQSILYLENAVIMSGNDPLLLTVHDEMKHFHLSLINARSTQEQKETSLKNSIDDVMLQAYALSDQLYAALGAFMTKFCTNPSQIEAYFPVFLMKQKHKNTEDDADVLDIKVAPATTIEGGFSFNMNDKFNIYITGETDMELYFASEKSVIKPSNTIKMSPQDIKTIAVKEYANQGDRFFMIQNLSATDEGEIEISLV
;
A
#
# COMPACT_ATOMS: atom_id res chain seq x y z
N MET A 1 27.09 -18.77 -13.66
CA MET A 1 26.45 -17.51 -14.08
C MET A 1 27.52 -16.53 -14.55
N LYS A 2 27.43 -16.00 -15.78
CA LYS A 2 28.30 -14.88 -16.22
C LYS A 2 27.92 -13.65 -15.39
N LYS A 3 28.89 -13.01 -14.74
CA LYS A 3 28.68 -11.69 -14.12
C LYS A 3 28.40 -10.70 -15.26
N ASN A 4 27.22 -10.10 -15.28
CA ASN A 4 26.91 -9.04 -16.24
C ASN A 4 27.88 -7.87 -16.02
N TRP A 5 28.33 -7.27 -17.11
CA TRP A 5 29.18 -6.09 -17.06
C TRP A 5 28.38 -4.94 -16.47
N PHE A 6 28.89 -4.28 -15.43
CA PHE A 6 28.15 -3.24 -14.69
C PHE A 6 27.59 -2.13 -15.61
N PHE A 7 28.34 -1.73 -16.65
CA PHE A 7 27.90 -0.75 -17.66
C PHE A 7 26.86 -1.27 -18.67
N THR A 8 26.29 -2.45 -18.46
CA THR A 8 25.15 -2.95 -19.24
C THR A 8 23.86 -2.94 -18.44
N SER A 9 23.92 -2.55 -17.15
CA SER A 9 22.76 -2.42 -16.29
C SER A 9 22.36 -0.95 -16.15
N ASN A 10 21.11 -0.62 -16.46
CA ASN A 10 20.57 0.70 -16.16
C ASN A 10 20.36 0.83 -14.64
N VAL A 11 21.35 1.42 -13.97
CA VAL A 11 21.35 1.63 -12.51
C VAL A 11 20.19 2.50 -12.02
N PHE A 12 19.65 3.37 -12.87
CA PHE A 12 18.52 4.23 -12.54
C PHE A 12 17.21 3.45 -12.49
N ARG A 13 17.03 2.46 -13.37
CA ARG A 13 15.88 1.54 -13.30
C ARG A 13 15.88 0.76 -11.98
N LEU A 14 17.06 0.25 -11.58
CA LEU A 14 17.21 -0.44 -10.29
C LEU A 14 16.87 0.48 -9.10
N LEU A 15 17.21 1.77 -9.19
CA LEU A 15 16.82 2.75 -8.16
C LEU A 15 15.30 2.95 -8.13
N ALA A 16 14.66 3.09 -9.29
CA ALA A 16 13.21 3.24 -9.41
C ALA A 16 12.44 2.01 -8.88
N GLU A 17 12.86 0.80 -9.24
CA GLU A 17 12.28 -0.46 -8.78
C GLU A 17 12.38 -0.64 -7.27
N ARG A 18 13.48 -0.17 -6.67
CA ARG A 18 13.71 -0.29 -5.23
C ARG A 18 12.95 0.75 -4.42
N SER A 19 12.91 1.99 -4.88
CA SER A 19 12.21 3.07 -4.20
C SER A 19 11.92 4.22 -5.14
N LEU A 20 10.65 4.35 -5.53
CA LEU A 20 10.17 5.49 -6.29
C LEU A 20 10.40 6.83 -5.56
N GLN A 21 10.37 6.86 -4.22
CA GLN A 21 10.66 8.06 -3.44
C GLN A 21 12.13 8.48 -3.56
N ARG A 22 13.06 7.54 -3.40
CA ARG A 22 14.49 7.84 -3.59
C ARG A 22 14.81 8.19 -5.04
N PHE A 23 14.17 7.51 -5.99
CA PHE A 23 14.28 7.85 -7.41
C PHE A 23 13.73 9.26 -7.70
N PHE A 24 12.62 9.65 -7.09
CA PHE A 24 12.07 11.01 -7.20
C PHE A 24 13.05 12.05 -6.67
N LYS A 25 13.55 11.87 -5.44
CA LYS A 25 14.56 12.76 -4.83
C LYS A 25 15.83 12.83 -5.68
N PHE A 26 16.25 11.70 -6.23
CA PHE A 26 17.39 11.62 -7.13
C PHE A 26 17.18 12.47 -8.38
N CYS A 27 16.05 12.30 -9.06
CA CYS A 27 15.74 13.04 -10.28
C CYS A 27 15.60 14.53 -10.02
N TYR A 28 14.93 14.91 -8.93
CA TYR A 28 14.75 16.31 -8.54
C TYR A 28 16.10 17.01 -8.34
N LEU A 29 16.97 16.46 -7.50
CA LEU A 29 18.31 17.01 -7.24
C LEU A 29 19.19 17.03 -8.51
N PHE A 30 19.09 16.00 -9.35
CA PHE A 30 19.81 15.97 -10.62
C PHE A 30 19.36 17.12 -11.55
N MET A 31 18.05 17.34 -11.67
CA MET A 31 17.50 18.43 -12.48
C MET A 31 17.91 19.81 -11.94
N GLU A 32 17.91 20.02 -10.62
CA GLU A 32 18.42 21.24 -9.99
C GLU A 32 19.92 21.46 -10.27
N GLY A 33 20.71 20.39 -10.22
CA GLY A 33 22.14 20.42 -10.56
C GLY A 33 22.41 20.85 -11.99
N LEU A 34 21.58 20.40 -12.95
CA LEU A 34 21.66 20.86 -14.34
C LEU A 34 21.33 22.35 -14.47
N GLN A 35 20.31 22.84 -13.75
CA GLN A 35 19.92 24.26 -13.79
C GLN A 35 20.91 25.19 -13.11
N SER A 36 21.74 24.68 -12.20
CA SER A 36 22.76 25.47 -11.50
C SER A 36 23.91 25.94 -12.40
N ASN A 37 23.98 25.46 -13.66
CA ASN A 37 25.00 25.84 -14.64
C ASN A 37 24.37 26.37 -15.95
N PRO A 38 23.51 27.41 -15.91
CA PRO A 38 22.67 27.79 -17.05
C PRO A 38 23.45 28.37 -18.23
N GLY A 39 24.69 28.83 -18.02
CA GLY A 39 25.56 29.39 -19.06
C GLY A 39 26.34 28.34 -19.86
N ASP A 40 26.36 27.07 -19.46
CA ASP A 40 27.05 25.99 -20.17
C ASP A 40 26.06 25.20 -21.03
N ALA A 41 26.28 25.25 -22.35
CA ALA A 41 25.42 24.63 -23.36
C ALA A 41 25.19 23.13 -23.12
N PHE A 42 26.18 22.40 -22.59
CA PHE A 42 26.05 20.99 -22.28
C PHE A 42 24.95 20.74 -21.24
N PHE A 43 24.95 21.50 -20.14
CA PHE A 43 23.98 21.31 -19.07
C PHE A 43 22.58 21.74 -19.50
N ASN A 44 22.48 22.85 -20.24
CA ASN A 44 21.21 23.34 -20.76
C ASN A 44 20.57 22.33 -21.75
N GLU A 45 21.34 21.75 -22.66
CA GLU A 45 20.83 20.72 -23.57
C GLU A 45 20.32 19.49 -22.81
N ARG A 46 21.05 19.02 -21.79
CA ARG A 46 20.61 17.88 -20.97
C ARG A 46 19.32 18.22 -20.22
N TYR A 47 19.22 19.42 -19.64
CA TYR A 47 18.02 19.86 -18.95
C TYR A 47 16.81 19.87 -19.89
N GLN A 48 16.94 20.44 -21.08
CA GLN A 48 15.86 20.47 -22.08
C GLN A 48 15.43 19.07 -22.52
N GLN A 49 16.40 18.15 -22.70
CA GLN A 49 16.12 16.76 -23.05
C GLN A 49 15.35 16.02 -21.94
N LEU A 50 15.72 16.20 -20.67
CA LEU A 50 15.18 15.44 -19.54
C LEU A 50 13.88 16.03 -18.97
N SER A 51 13.69 17.35 -19.07
CA SER A 51 12.53 18.07 -18.53
C SER A 51 11.16 17.45 -18.88
N PRO A 52 10.85 17.07 -20.14
CA PRO A 52 9.56 16.45 -20.45
C PRO A 52 9.37 15.10 -19.74
N TYR A 53 10.42 14.28 -19.64
CA TYR A 53 10.36 12.98 -18.94
C TYR A 53 10.22 13.15 -17.43
N PHE A 54 10.95 14.11 -16.85
CA PHE A 54 10.82 14.45 -15.44
C PHE A 54 9.42 14.96 -15.11
N THR A 55 8.85 15.80 -15.97
CA THR A 55 7.49 16.34 -15.80
C THR A 55 6.43 15.24 -15.87
N ALA A 56 6.54 14.33 -16.85
CA ALA A 56 5.65 13.18 -16.97
C ALA A 56 5.72 12.26 -15.75
N PHE A 57 6.94 11.93 -15.30
CA PHE A 57 7.16 11.14 -14.10
C PHE A 57 6.62 11.82 -12.84
N ASN A 58 6.92 13.11 -12.63
CA ASN A 58 6.42 13.87 -11.48
C ASN A 58 4.88 13.90 -11.44
N THR A 59 4.24 14.07 -12.61
CA THR A 59 2.78 14.08 -12.73
C THR A 59 2.18 12.72 -12.32
N ALA A 60 2.73 11.62 -12.84
CA ALA A 60 2.30 10.27 -12.48
C ALA A 60 2.57 9.96 -10.99
N TYR A 61 3.71 10.41 -10.47
CA TYR A 61 4.09 10.24 -9.07
C TYR A 61 3.11 10.95 -8.12
N VAL A 62 2.73 12.20 -8.41
CA VAL A 62 1.71 12.93 -7.64
C VAL A 62 0.33 12.28 -7.76
N ALA A 63 -0.05 11.83 -8.97
CA ALA A 63 -1.34 11.16 -9.21
C ALA A 63 -1.49 9.88 -8.36
N LYS A 64 -0.41 9.10 -8.19
CA LYS A 64 -0.39 7.92 -7.30
C LYS A 64 -0.84 8.27 -5.88
N PHE A 65 -0.33 9.35 -5.27
CA PHE A 65 -0.73 9.74 -3.92
C PHE A 65 -2.20 10.15 -3.85
N GLY A 66 -2.69 10.89 -4.85
CA GLY A 66 -4.10 11.25 -4.96
C GLY A 66 -5.00 10.01 -5.00
N ASN A 67 -4.66 9.02 -5.82
CA ASN A 67 -5.41 7.76 -5.89
C ASN A 67 -5.32 6.94 -4.60
N LYS A 68 -4.15 6.92 -3.94
CA LYS A 68 -3.96 6.24 -2.64
C LYS A 68 -4.87 6.85 -1.57
N ALA A 69 -4.94 8.18 -1.48
CA ALA A 69 -5.81 8.89 -0.56
C ALA A 69 -7.31 8.63 -0.84
N GLN A 70 -7.70 8.65 -2.12
CA GLN A 70 -9.08 8.33 -2.52
C GLN A 70 -9.47 6.90 -2.14
N ARG A 71 -8.60 5.91 -2.37
CA ARG A 71 -8.85 4.53 -1.93
C ARG A 71 -9.09 4.46 -0.43
N LYS A 72 -8.17 5.02 0.39
CA LYS A 72 -8.30 5.03 1.86
C LYS A 72 -9.64 5.66 2.29
N GLY A 73 -10.03 6.77 1.67
CA GLY A 73 -11.31 7.43 1.95
C GLY A 73 -12.53 6.55 1.63
N LYS A 74 -12.54 5.83 0.50
CA LYS A 74 -13.66 4.96 0.12
C LYS A 74 -13.73 3.69 0.96
N THR A 75 -12.60 3.09 1.31
CA THR A 75 -12.52 1.99 2.28
C THR A 75 -13.11 2.42 3.64
N LEU A 76 -12.77 3.63 4.11
CA LEU A 76 -13.33 4.14 5.36
C LEU A 76 -14.86 4.29 5.29
N THR A 77 -15.40 4.80 4.18
CA THR A 77 -16.86 4.90 3.99
C THR A 77 -17.53 3.53 4.06
N LEU A 78 -16.97 2.52 3.39
CA LEU A 78 -17.51 1.15 3.45
C LEU A 78 -17.46 0.58 4.88
N ASN A 79 -16.34 0.76 5.58
CA ASN A 79 -16.18 0.32 6.96
C ASN A 79 -17.16 0.99 7.92
N GLN A 80 -17.47 2.28 7.71
CA GLN A 80 -18.49 2.98 8.49
C GLN A 80 -19.87 2.39 8.28
N LEU A 81 -20.23 1.97 7.05
CA LEU A 81 -21.48 1.29 6.78
C LEU A 81 -21.53 -0.10 7.45
N PHE A 82 -20.47 -0.92 7.35
CA PHE A 82 -20.44 -2.21 8.06
C PHE A 82 -20.48 -2.04 9.58
N LYS A 83 -19.85 -1.00 10.11
CA LYS A 83 -19.97 -0.66 11.54
C LYS A 83 -21.40 -0.27 11.91
N GLN A 84 -22.09 0.50 11.08
CA GLN A 84 -23.51 0.83 11.31
C GLN A 84 -24.40 -0.42 11.21
N LEU A 85 -24.13 -1.30 10.24
CA LEU A 85 -24.81 -2.59 10.08
C LEU A 85 -24.73 -3.40 11.38
N SER A 86 -23.50 -3.59 11.90
CA SER A 86 -23.26 -4.42 13.07
C SER A 86 -23.69 -3.83 14.39
N SER A 87 -23.47 -2.53 14.58
CA SER A 87 -23.75 -1.88 15.87
C SER A 87 -25.20 -1.47 16.09
N THR A 88 -25.96 -1.21 15.02
CA THR A 88 -27.29 -0.59 15.16
C THR A 88 -28.34 -1.19 14.24
N LYS A 89 -28.09 -1.20 12.93
CA LYS A 89 -29.13 -1.48 11.92
C LYS A 89 -29.65 -2.91 12.00
N ALA A 90 -28.76 -3.90 11.97
CA ALA A 90 -29.18 -5.30 11.96
C ALA A 90 -29.98 -5.68 13.22
N HIS A 91 -29.62 -5.16 14.39
CA HIS A 91 -30.39 -5.40 15.60
C HIS A 91 -31.77 -4.72 15.58
N ALA A 92 -31.84 -3.47 15.10
CA ALA A 92 -33.12 -2.77 14.96
C ALA A 92 -34.06 -3.52 14.00
N TRP A 93 -33.54 -4.05 12.89
CA TRP A 93 -34.32 -4.87 11.95
C TRP A 93 -34.77 -6.19 12.58
N ASP A 94 -33.90 -6.87 13.32
CA ASP A 94 -34.24 -8.09 14.05
C ASP A 94 -35.39 -7.87 15.03
N VAL A 95 -35.39 -6.75 15.76
CA VAL A 95 -36.47 -6.39 16.69
C VAL A 95 -37.75 -6.07 15.93
N ALA A 96 -37.68 -5.30 14.85
CA ALA A 96 -38.85 -4.95 14.05
C ALA A 96 -39.52 -6.20 13.44
N ILE A 97 -38.73 -7.14 12.94
CA ILE A 97 -39.25 -8.41 12.40
C ILE A 97 -39.82 -9.27 13.52
N GLN A 98 -39.18 -9.33 14.70
CA GLN A 98 -39.67 -10.11 15.84
C GLN A 98 -40.99 -9.62 16.44
N ASN A 99 -41.31 -8.34 16.28
CA ASN A 99 -42.63 -7.81 16.66
C ASN A 99 -43.77 -8.43 15.84
N VAL A 100 -43.46 -9.02 14.67
CA VAL A 100 -44.42 -9.71 13.79
C VAL A 100 -44.22 -11.23 13.83
N TYR A 101 -42.96 -11.67 13.79
CA TYR A 101 -42.58 -13.08 13.67
C TYR A 101 -41.51 -13.46 14.69
N LEU A 102 -41.90 -14.28 15.68
CA LEU A 102 -40.95 -14.85 16.64
C LEU A 102 -39.82 -15.63 15.94
N LYS A 103 -38.62 -15.65 16.53
CA LYS A 103 -37.42 -16.28 15.93
C LYS A 103 -37.59 -17.75 15.52
N SER A 104 -38.51 -18.46 16.17
CA SER A 104 -38.78 -19.88 15.91
C SER A 104 -39.78 -20.13 14.77
N THR A 105 -40.34 -19.08 14.15
CA THR A 105 -41.31 -19.24 13.06
C THR A 105 -40.62 -19.42 11.72
N ALA A 106 -41.32 -20.09 10.79
CA ALA A 106 -40.84 -20.27 9.43
C ALA A 106 -40.62 -18.93 8.71
N GLN A 107 -41.47 -17.93 8.99
CA GLN A 107 -41.37 -16.59 8.40
C GLN A 107 -40.06 -15.91 8.80
N TYR A 108 -39.70 -15.96 10.09
CA TYR A 108 -38.42 -15.40 10.55
C TYR A 108 -37.24 -16.14 9.94
N LEU A 109 -37.26 -17.49 9.97
CA LEU A 109 -36.17 -18.32 9.47
C LEU A 109 -35.99 -18.21 7.95
N ASN A 110 -37.03 -17.85 7.19
CA ASN A 110 -36.89 -17.55 5.76
C ASN A 110 -36.08 -16.26 5.52
N ILE A 111 -36.20 -15.26 6.40
CA ILE A 111 -35.46 -13.99 6.28
C ILE A 111 -34.05 -14.14 6.83
N PHE A 112 -33.92 -14.72 8.03
CA PHE A 112 -32.64 -14.90 8.74
C PHE A 112 -32.43 -16.37 9.15
N PRO A 113 -32.08 -17.26 8.20
CA PRO A 113 -31.93 -18.70 8.48
C PRO A 113 -30.81 -19.03 9.48
N GLN A 114 -29.85 -18.13 9.64
CA GLN A 114 -28.71 -18.26 10.56
C GLN A 114 -28.70 -17.13 11.59
N GLY A 115 -29.84 -16.45 11.78
CA GLY A 115 -29.92 -15.23 12.56
C GLY A 115 -29.06 -14.11 11.95
N LEU A 116 -28.59 -13.19 12.80
CA LEU A 116 -27.82 -12.03 12.34
C LEU A 116 -26.31 -12.28 12.21
N THR A 117 -25.80 -13.40 12.73
CA THR A 117 -24.36 -13.71 12.76
C THR A 117 -23.67 -13.48 11.41
N PRO A 118 -24.24 -13.92 10.26
CA PRO A 118 -23.64 -13.68 8.95
C PRO A 118 -23.41 -12.21 8.57
N LEU A 119 -24.14 -11.27 9.16
CA LEU A 119 -23.98 -9.84 8.91
C LEU A 119 -22.74 -9.25 9.60
N TYR A 120 -22.09 -9.99 10.51
CA TYR A 120 -20.99 -9.48 11.33
C TYR A 120 -19.70 -10.30 11.23
N SER A 121 -19.80 -11.58 10.85
CA SER A 121 -18.66 -12.52 10.91
C SER A 121 -18.18 -13.02 9.55
N LEU A 122 -18.90 -12.74 8.47
CA LEU A 122 -18.52 -13.18 7.13
C LEU A 122 -17.68 -12.11 6.41
N SER A 123 -17.17 -12.46 5.23
CA SER A 123 -16.52 -11.48 4.35
C SER A 123 -17.51 -10.40 3.91
N ILE A 124 -16.98 -9.28 3.44
CA ILE A 124 -17.76 -8.14 2.94
C ILE A 124 -18.83 -8.59 1.93
N GLU A 125 -18.42 -9.38 0.92
CA GLU A 125 -19.26 -9.87 -0.17
C GLU A 125 -20.33 -10.82 0.35
N GLN A 126 -19.97 -11.72 1.25
CA GLN A 126 -20.88 -12.68 1.85
C GLN A 126 -21.92 -12.00 2.74
N SER A 127 -21.52 -10.99 3.52
CA SER A 127 -22.44 -10.20 4.34
C SER A 127 -23.39 -9.35 3.48
N ILE A 128 -22.92 -8.77 2.37
CA ILE A 128 -23.76 -8.07 1.39
C ILE A 128 -24.79 -9.03 0.79
N LEU A 129 -24.37 -10.19 0.32
CA LEU A 129 -25.26 -11.21 -0.26
C LEU A 129 -26.28 -11.72 0.75
N TYR A 130 -25.87 -11.89 2.01
CA TYR A 130 -26.78 -12.29 3.08
C TYR A 130 -27.87 -11.24 3.33
N LEU A 131 -27.49 -9.95 3.33
CA LEU A 131 -28.44 -8.85 3.44
C LEU A 131 -29.36 -8.76 2.20
N GLU A 132 -28.83 -8.99 1.00
CA GLU A 132 -29.64 -9.06 -0.23
C GLU A 132 -30.73 -10.13 -0.12
N ASN A 133 -30.36 -11.32 0.35
CA ASN A 133 -31.33 -12.40 0.57
C ASN A 133 -32.40 -12.00 1.60
N ALA A 134 -32.01 -11.37 2.72
CA ALA A 134 -32.97 -10.89 3.71
C ALA A 134 -33.96 -9.87 3.12
N VAL A 135 -33.48 -8.95 2.27
CA VAL A 135 -34.31 -7.99 1.54
C VAL A 135 -35.29 -8.70 0.60
N ILE A 136 -34.82 -9.68 -0.17
CA ILE A 136 -35.67 -10.46 -1.09
C ILE A 136 -36.78 -11.19 -0.31
N MET A 137 -36.42 -11.85 0.78
CA MET A 137 -37.35 -12.68 1.55
C MET A 137 -38.38 -11.85 2.32
N SER A 138 -38.02 -10.65 2.78
CA SER A 138 -38.97 -9.76 3.47
C SER A 138 -39.92 -9.02 2.52
N GLY A 139 -39.59 -8.90 1.23
CA GLY A 139 -40.31 -8.04 0.28
C GLY A 139 -41.70 -8.53 -0.14
N ASN A 140 -42.00 -9.81 0.08
CA ASN A 140 -43.31 -10.39 -0.22
C ASN A 140 -44.29 -10.27 0.95
N ASP A 141 -43.87 -9.70 2.08
CA ASP A 141 -44.66 -9.63 3.30
C ASP A 141 -45.20 -8.22 3.56
N PRO A 142 -46.53 -8.01 3.46
CA PRO A 142 -47.14 -6.71 3.71
C PRO A 142 -46.91 -6.16 5.12
N LEU A 143 -46.70 -7.03 6.11
CA LEU A 143 -46.48 -6.62 7.51
C LEU A 143 -45.04 -6.13 7.75
N LEU A 144 -44.12 -6.39 6.82
CA LEU A 144 -42.70 -6.05 6.94
C LEU A 144 -42.27 -4.94 5.97
N LEU A 145 -43.19 -4.26 5.27
CA LEU A 145 -42.86 -3.27 4.24
C LEU A 145 -41.89 -2.18 4.73
N THR A 146 -42.11 -1.63 5.93
CA THR A 146 -41.23 -0.57 6.48
C THR A 146 -39.80 -1.07 6.72
N VAL A 147 -39.64 -2.22 7.38
CA VAL A 147 -38.29 -2.79 7.63
C VAL A 147 -37.65 -3.28 6.33
N HIS A 148 -38.44 -3.79 5.39
CA HIS A 148 -37.97 -4.15 4.04
C HIS A 148 -37.36 -2.94 3.32
N ASP A 149 -38.08 -1.82 3.26
CA ASP A 149 -37.60 -0.62 2.58
C ASP A 149 -36.31 -0.08 3.21
N GLU A 150 -36.21 -0.09 4.55
CA GLU A 150 -34.99 0.28 5.24
C GLU A 150 -33.81 -0.65 4.93
N MET A 151 -34.01 -1.97 4.99
CA MET A 151 -32.98 -2.95 4.65
C MET A 151 -32.54 -2.79 3.19
N LYS A 152 -33.48 -2.58 2.27
CA LYS A 152 -33.23 -2.36 0.85
C LYS A 152 -32.40 -1.11 0.60
N HIS A 153 -32.77 0.02 1.20
CA HIS A 153 -32.01 1.26 1.08
C HIS A 153 -30.59 1.14 1.63
N PHE A 154 -30.43 0.43 2.75
CA PHE A 154 -29.12 0.21 3.33
C PHE A 154 -28.27 -0.74 2.48
N HIS A 155 -28.87 -1.82 1.97
CA HIS A 155 -28.23 -2.72 1.01
C HIS A 155 -27.73 -1.98 -0.23
N LEU A 156 -28.56 -1.11 -0.81
CA LEU A 156 -28.17 -0.24 -1.94
C LEU A 156 -26.99 0.68 -1.58
N SER A 157 -26.94 1.19 -0.36
CA SER A 157 -25.83 2.02 0.11
C SER A 157 -24.52 1.23 0.22
N LEU A 158 -24.58 -0.02 0.71
CA LEU A 158 -23.43 -0.92 0.80
C LEU A 158 -22.87 -1.30 -0.57
N ILE A 159 -23.71 -1.74 -1.51
CA ILE A 159 -23.25 -2.15 -2.85
C ILE A 159 -22.62 -0.98 -3.60
N ASN A 160 -23.19 0.23 -3.47
CA ASN A 160 -22.65 1.43 -4.12
C ASN A 160 -21.30 1.82 -3.51
N ALA A 161 -21.15 1.72 -2.19
CA ALA A 161 -19.90 1.98 -1.50
C ALA A 161 -18.81 0.96 -1.89
N ARG A 162 -19.15 -0.34 -1.96
CA ARG A 162 -18.22 -1.40 -2.40
C ARG A 162 -17.79 -1.20 -3.85
N SER A 163 -18.74 -0.99 -4.77
CA SER A 163 -18.41 -0.74 -6.18
C SER A 163 -17.49 0.48 -6.35
N THR A 164 -17.75 1.55 -5.59
CA THR A 164 -16.88 2.75 -5.62
C THR A 164 -15.49 2.47 -5.07
N GLN A 165 -15.35 1.64 -4.03
CA GLN A 165 -14.05 1.23 -3.50
C GLN A 165 -13.25 0.44 -4.54
N GLU A 166 -13.85 -0.58 -5.16
CA GLU A 166 -13.20 -1.44 -6.17
C GLU A 166 -12.71 -0.62 -7.38
N GLN A 167 -13.50 0.36 -7.81
CA GLN A 167 -13.08 1.31 -8.85
C GLN A 167 -11.81 2.09 -8.43
N LYS A 168 -11.69 2.47 -7.16
CA LYS A 168 -10.52 3.20 -6.65
C LYS A 168 -9.31 2.30 -6.42
N GLU A 169 -9.50 1.03 -6.09
CA GLU A 169 -8.43 0.03 -6.07
C GLU A 169 -7.84 -0.16 -7.47
N THR A 170 -8.70 -0.34 -8.46
CA THR A 170 -8.30 -0.42 -9.87
C THR A 170 -7.57 0.85 -10.32
N SER A 171 -8.10 2.03 -9.95
CA SER A 171 -7.47 3.32 -10.27
C SER A 171 -6.07 3.46 -9.66
N LEU A 172 -5.89 3.01 -8.40
CA LEU A 172 -4.58 3.02 -7.75
C LEU A 172 -3.60 2.09 -8.46
N LYS A 173 -4.02 0.86 -8.77
CA LYS A 173 -3.19 -0.10 -9.50
C LYS A 173 -2.68 0.48 -10.83
N ASN A 174 -3.59 1.03 -11.63
CA ASN A 174 -3.23 1.67 -12.91
C ASN A 174 -2.24 2.82 -12.71
N SER A 175 -2.40 3.63 -11.66
CA SER A 175 -1.46 4.73 -11.38
C SER A 175 -0.08 4.25 -10.90
N ILE A 176 0.01 3.09 -10.26
CA ILE A 176 1.28 2.45 -9.90
C ILE A 176 1.99 1.96 -11.17
N ASP A 177 1.27 1.34 -12.09
CA ASP A 177 1.83 0.89 -13.36
C ASP A 177 2.31 2.07 -14.22
N ASP A 178 1.51 3.15 -14.28
CA ASP A 178 1.87 4.37 -15.02
C ASP A 178 3.11 5.06 -14.42
N VAL A 179 3.19 5.25 -13.10
CA VAL A 179 4.37 5.88 -12.49
C VAL A 179 5.64 5.04 -12.72
N MET A 180 5.54 3.71 -12.71
CA MET A 180 6.67 2.82 -13.01
C MET A 180 7.09 2.94 -14.48
N LEU A 181 6.12 3.00 -15.40
CA LEU A 181 6.37 3.21 -16.82
C LEU A 181 7.12 4.54 -17.06
N GLN A 182 6.64 5.64 -16.46
CA GLN A 182 7.31 6.94 -16.58
C GLN A 182 8.68 6.95 -15.90
N ALA A 183 8.84 6.25 -14.77
CA ALA A 183 10.13 6.12 -14.09
C ALA A 183 11.16 5.39 -14.96
N TYR A 184 10.75 4.36 -15.70
CA TYR A 184 11.63 3.66 -16.64
C TYR A 184 12.02 4.53 -17.84
N ALA A 185 11.06 5.26 -18.41
CA ALA A 185 11.35 6.20 -19.50
C ALA A 185 12.38 7.26 -19.06
N LEU A 186 12.21 7.84 -17.86
CA LEU A 186 13.16 8.78 -17.29
C LEU A 186 14.51 8.13 -16.98
N SER A 187 14.50 6.90 -16.45
CA SER A 187 15.72 6.13 -16.15
C SER A 187 16.57 5.89 -17.39
N ASP A 188 15.95 5.66 -18.55
CA ASP A 188 16.68 5.49 -19.81
C ASP A 188 17.36 6.78 -20.27
N GLN A 189 16.67 7.91 -20.10
CA GLN A 189 17.25 9.22 -20.40
C GLN A 189 18.37 9.59 -19.41
N LEU A 190 18.22 9.25 -18.13
CA LEU A 190 19.29 9.40 -17.14
C LEU A 190 20.51 8.54 -17.47
N TYR A 191 20.30 7.35 -18.02
CA TYR A 191 21.39 6.48 -18.48
C TYR A 191 22.13 7.07 -19.68
N ALA A 192 21.40 7.62 -20.65
CA ALA A 192 22.00 8.36 -21.77
C ALA A 192 22.73 9.62 -21.28
N ALA A 193 22.17 10.34 -20.31
CA ALA A 193 22.81 11.50 -19.70
C ALA A 193 24.12 11.11 -19.00
N LEU A 194 24.14 10.02 -18.24
CA LEU A 194 25.37 9.51 -17.62
C LEU A 194 26.46 9.26 -18.67
N GLY A 195 26.13 8.65 -19.81
CA GLY A 195 27.06 8.47 -20.93
C GLY A 195 27.61 9.80 -21.46
N ALA A 196 26.77 10.83 -21.59
CA ALA A 196 27.20 12.17 -22.01
C ALA A 196 28.15 12.83 -20.99
N PHE A 197 27.87 12.66 -19.69
CA PHE A 197 28.74 13.12 -18.61
C PHE A 197 30.09 12.39 -18.60
N MET A 198 30.10 11.08 -18.84
CA MET A 198 31.33 10.29 -18.98
C MET A 198 32.18 10.80 -20.14
N THR A 199 31.57 11.24 -21.24
CA THR A 199 32.28 11.86 -22.37
C THR A 199 32.86 13.22 -22.00
N LYS A 200 32.07 14.12 -21.38
CA LYS A 200 32.52 15.48 -21.00
C LYS A 200 33.63 15.45 -19.95
N PHE A 201 33.53 14.56 -18.97
CA PHE A 201 34.44 14.46 -17.83
C PHE A 201 35.40 13.28 -17.95
N CYS A 202 35.70 12.81 -19.17
CA CYS A 202 36.52 11.61 -19.39
C CYS A 202 37.93 11.71 -18.79
N THR A 203 38.50 12.91 -18.72
CA THR A 203 39.82 13.19 -18.12
C THR A 203 39.77 13.27 -16.60
N ASN A 204 38.60 13.55 -16.01
CA ASN A 204 38.41 13.57 -14.56
C ASN A 204 37.00 13.05 -14.16
N PRO A 205 36.77 11.73 -14.18
CA PRO A 205 35.45 11.14 -13.92
C PRO A 205 34.86 11.47 -12.54
N SER A 206 35.68 11.84 -11.56
CA SER A 206 35.22 12.22 -10.22
C SER A 206 34.30 13.45 -10.22
N GLN A 207 34.41 14.31 -11.24
CA GLN A 207 33.55 15.50 -11.37
C GLN A 207 32.08 15.15 -11.66
N ILE A 208 31.80 13.93 -12.14
CA ILE A 208 30.42 13.46 -12.38
C ILE A 208 29.63 13.35 -11.07
N GLU A 209 30.30 13.00 -9.96
CA GLU A 209 29.67 12.84 -8.64
C GLU A 209 29.10 14.15 -8.09
N ALA A 210 29.56 15.31 -8.58
CA ALA A 210 29.00 16.61 -8.19
C ALA A 210 27.57 16.83 -8.73
N TYR A 211 27.18 16.11 -9.79
CA TYR A 211 25.89 16.28 -10.46
C TYR A 211 24.95 15.11 -10.20
N PHE A 212 25.47 13.89 -10.16
CA PHE A 212 24.67 12.72 -9.84
C PHE A 212 24.64 12.54 -8.32
N PRO A 213 23.47 12.57 -7.66
CA PRO A 213 23.38 12.33 -6.22
C PRO A 213 23.56 10.83 -5.90
N VAL A 214 24.80 10.33 -6.09
CA VAL A 214 25.18 8.92 -5.95
C VAL A 214 24.91 8.40 -4.53
N PHE A 215 24.84 9.28 -3.52
CA PHE A 215 24.44 8.89 -2.16
C PHE A 215 23.01 8.31 -2.09
N LEU A 216 22.13 8.65 -3.02
CA LEU A 216 20.79 8.05 -3.15
C LEU A 216 20.80 6.71 -3.89
N MET A 217 21.84 6.45 -4.69
CA MET A 217 22.06 5.16 -5.36
C MET A 217 22.82 4.17 -4.48
N LYS A 218 23.73 4.67 -3.64
CA LYS A 218 24.44 3.88 -2.64
C LYS A 218 23.40 3.35 -1.67
N GLN A 219 23.37 2.02 -1.48
CA GLN A 219 22.72 1.47 -0.30
C GLN A 219 23.36 2.16 0.90
N LYS A 220 22.62 3.02 1.61
CA LYS A 220 23.06 3.46 2.93
C LYS A 220 23.22 2.18 3.76
N HIS A 221 24.46 1.77 4.04
CA HIS A 221 24.75 1.45 5.42
C HIS A 221 24.47 2.75 6.19
N LYS A 222 23.48 2.68 7.08
CA LYS A 222 22.96 3.78 7.90
C LYS A 222 24.02 4.83 8.20
N ASN A 223 23.70 6.08 7.92
CA ASN A 223 23.91 7.15 8.89
C ASN A 223 22.84 8.23 8.69
N THR A 224 22.20 8.48 9.84
CA THR A 224 21.54 9.68 10.35
C THR A 224 20.75 10.59 9.42
N GLU A 225 19.52 10.81 9.89
CA GLU A 225 18.72 12.03 9.85
C GLU A 225 18.15 12.47 8.49
N ASP A 226 16.86 12.80 8.54
CA ASP A 226 16.02 13.40 7.51
C ASP A 226 15.67 12.54 6.29
N ASP A 227 14.77 11.58 6.54
CA ASP A 227 13.51 11.42 5.82
C ASP A 227 12.78 10.23 6.49
N ALA A 228 11.51 10.41 6.88
CA ALA A 228 10.69 9.27 7.28
C ALA A 228 10.47 8.39 6.04
N ASP A 229 11.37 7.42 5.83
CA ASP A 229 11.28 6.43 4.76
C ASP A 229 9.99 5.63 4.98
N VAL A 230 8.98 5.86 4.14
CA VAL A 230 7.74 5.04 4.11
C VAL A 230 7.94 3.97 3.04
N LEU A 231 7.92 2.69 3.42
CA LEU A 231 7.95 1.56 2.51
C LEU A 231 6.55 0.92 2.43
N ASP A 232 6.00 0.89 1.22
CA ASP A 232 4.84 0.07 0.87
C ASP A 232 5.35 -1.28 0.36
N ILE A 233 4.97 -2.38 1.02
CA ILE A 233 5.49 -3.71 0.75
C ILE A 233 4.35 -4.70 0.48
N LYS A 234 4.48 -5.47 -0.59
CA LYS A 234 3.61 -6.60 -0.94
C LYS A 234 4.27 -7.91 -0.52
N VAL A 235 3.50 -8.79 0.11
CA VAL A 235 3.98 -10.06 0.66
C VAL A 235 3.17 -11.20 0.07
N ALA A 236 3.82 -12.06 -0.71
CA ALA A 236 3.16 -13.21 -1.34
C ALA A 236 2.53 -14.16 -0.30
N PRO A 237 1.50 -14.93 -0.68
CA PRO A 237 0.81 -15.84 0.24
C PRO A 237 1.76 -16.83 0.91
N ALA A 238 1.59 -17.05 2.22
CA ALA A 238 2.38 -17.95 3.05
C ALA A 238 3.90 -17.73 2.98
N THR A 239 4.35 -16.52 2.60
CA THR A 239 5.77 -16.18 2.55
C THR A 239 6.19 -15.25 3.68
N THR A 240 7.49 -15.23 3.93
CA THR A 240 8.14 -14.25 4.79
C THR A 240 9.16 -13.48 3.97
N ILE A 241 9.17 -12.17 4.13
CA ILE A 241 10.14 -11.27 3.50
C ILE A 241 10.79 -10.37 4.55
N GLU A 242 11.91 -9.77 4.19
CA GLU A 242 12.52 -8.71 4.99
C GLU A 242 11.83 -7.38 4.66
N GLY A 243 11.43 -6.63 5.69
CA GLY A 243 10.79 -5.32 5.57
C GLY A 243 11.69 -4.19 5.06
N GLY A 244 12.96 -4.48 4.76
CA GLY A 244 13.88 -3.55 4.10
C GLY A 244 14.42 -2.39 4.97
N PHE A 245 14.03 -2.32 6.24
CA PHE A 245 14.54 -1.31 7.17
C PHE A 245 15.75 -1.80 7.95
N SER A 246 16.80 -0.98 7.97
CA SER A 246 17.79 -1.04 9.04
C SER A 246 17.25 -0.28 10.25
N PHE A 247 17.39 -0.83 11.46
CA PHE A 247 16.87 -0.24 12.70
C PHE A 247 17.91 -0.28 13.83
N ASN A 248 17.76 0.61 14.81
CA ASN A 248 18.49 0.66 16.07
C ASN A 248 17.48 0.42 17.20
N MET A 249 17.95 0.07 18.39
CA MET A 249 17.07 -0.24 19.53
C MET A 249 16.15 0.91 19.97
N ASN A 250 16.53 2.15 19.68
CA ASN A 250 15.75 3.32 20.04
C ASN A 250 14.73 3.73 18.97
N ASP A 251 14.79 3.13 17.78
CA ASP A 251 13.92 3.48 16.67
C ASP A 251 12.48 3.03 16.95
N LYS A 252 11.52 3.72 16.33
CA LYS A 252 10.12 3.30 16.30
C LYS A 252 9.68 3.07 14.86
N PHE A 253 8.75 2.13 14.69
CA PHE A 253 8.08 1.91 13.43
C PHE A 253 6.61 2.28 13.55
N ASN A 254 6.10 3.05 12.61
CA ASN A 254 4.68 3.17 12.33
C ASN A 254 4.33 2.16 11.24
N ILE A 255 3.43 1.24 11.58
CA ILE A 255 3.05 0.13 10.72
C ILE A 255 1.55 0.19 10.47
N TYR A 256 1.16 -0.02 9.22
CA TYR A 256 -0.22 -0.07 8.79
C TYR A 256 -0.43 -1.25 7.83
N ILE A 257 -1.27 -2.21 8.19
CA ILE A 257 -1.65 -3.30 7.27
C ILE A 257 -2.67 -2.75 6.28
N THR A 258 -2.24 -2.47 5.05
CA THR A 258 -3.10 -1.88 4.01
C THR A 258 -3.91 -2.92 3.25
N GLY A 259 -3.55 -4.20 3.37
CA GLY A 259 -4.20 -5.33 2.71
C GLY A 259 -5.32 -5.95 3.53
N GLU A 260 -5.80 -7.10 3.07
CA GLU A 260 -6.93 -7.85 3.66
C GLU A 260 -6.49 -9.12 4.41
N THR A 261 -5.18 -9.35 4.56
CA THR A 261 -4.65 -10.53 5.23
C THR A 261 -4.09 -10.21 6.61
N ASP A 262 -4.21 -11.16 7.54
CA ASP A 262 -3.47 -11.08 8.80
C ASP A 262 -1.96 -11.20 8.53
N MET A 263 -1.20 -10.38 9.24
CA MET A 263 0.25 -10.27 9.12
C MET A 263 0.91 -10.51 10.47
N GLU A 264 2.10 -11.08 10.43
CA GLU A 264 2.92 -11.27 11.62
C GLU A 264 4.33 -10.72 11.40
N LEU A 265 4.79 -9.92 12.35
CA LEU A 265 6.03 -9.15 12.26
C LEU A 265 6.96 -9.57 13.39
N TYR A 266 8.25 -9.64 13.12
CA TYR A 266 9.24 -9.98 14.14
C TYR A 266 10.64 -9.48 13.77
N PHE A 267 11.52 -9.45 14.77
CA PHE A 267 12.92 -9.10 14.61
C PHE A 267 13.79 -10.35 14.70
N ALA A 268 14.86 -10.39 13.93
CA ALA A 268 15.77 -11.54 13.89
C ALA A 268 17.23 -11.13 13.66
N SER A 269 18.15 -11.93 14.17
CA SER A 269 19.60 -11.78 13.96
C SER A 269 20.04 -12.20 12.55
N GLU A 270 19.31 -13.11 11.91
CA GLU A 270 19.56 -13.59 10.55
C GLU A 270 18.25 -13.83 9.78
N LYS A 271 18.28 -13.72 8.45
CA LYS A 271 17.08 -13.88 7.59
C LYS A 271 16.48 -15.28 7.62
N SER A 272 17.29 -16.29 7.92
CA SER A 272 16.94 -17.71 7.92
C SER A 272 16.56 -18.25 9.29
N VAL A 273 16.45 -17.39 10.31
CA VAL A 273 16.11 -17.80 11.68
C VAL A 273 14.66 -18.28 11.77
N ILE A 274 14.45 -19.31 12.58
CA ILE A 274 13.12 -19.80 12.95
C ILE A 274 12.37 -18.68 13.68
N LYS A 275 11.14 -18.40 13.25
CA LYS A 275 10.30 -17.33 13.81
C LYS A 275 10.32 -17.36 15.36
N PRO A 276 10.70 -16.26 16.03
CA PRO A 276 10.74 -16.20 17.49
C PRO A 276 9.32 -16.19 18.07
N SER A 277 9.20 -16.46 19.37
CA SER A 277 7.91 -16.42 20.08
C SER A 277 7.38 -15.00 20.30
N ASN A 278 8.27 -14.01 20.34
CA ASN A 278 7.90 -12.60 20.51
C ASN A 278 7.62 -11.98 19.13
N THR A 279 6.38 -12.13 18.67
CA THR A 279 5.90 -11.58 17.40
C THR A 279 4.81 -10.54 17.62
N ILE A 280 4.63 -9.69 16.61
CA ILE A 280 3.56 -8.72 16.54
C ILE A 280 2.57 -9.22 15.51
N LYS A 281 1.40 -9.65 15.97
CA LYS A 281 0.28 -9.95 15.09
C LYS A 281 -0.50 -8.67 14.79
N MET A 282 -0.83 -8.48 13.53
CA MET A 282 -1.62 -7.37 13.05
C MET A 282 -2.69 -7.89 12.10
N SER A 283 -3.93 -7.48 12.34
CA SER A 283 -5.05 -7.80 11.48
C SER A 283 -5.19 -6.80 10.34
N PRO A 284 -5.98 -7.12 9.30
CA PRO A 284 -6.27 -6.18 8.22
C PRO A 284 -6.66 -4.80 8.74
N GLN A 285 -6.07 -3.77 8.15
CA GLN A 285 -6.31 -2.36 8.51
C GLN A 285 -5.77 -1.93 9.88
N ASP A 286 -5.06 -2.77 10.62
CA ASP A 286 -4.43 -2.36 11.88
C ASP A 286 -3.36 -1.31 11.67
N ILE A 287 -3.36 -0.29 12.52
CA ILE A 287 -2.30 0.73 12.63
C ILE A 287 -1.64 0.60 13.99
N LYS A 288 -0.32 0.45 14.02
CA LYS A 288 0.44 0.34 15.27
C LYS A 288 1.78 1.04 15.18
N THR A 289 2.10 1.79 16.22
CA THR A 289 3.48 2.25 16.49
C THR A 289 4.14 1.22 17.38
N ILE A 290 5.26 0.65 16.96
CA ILE A 290 6.07 -0.29 17.76
C ILE A 290 7.44 0.34 18.05
N ALA A 291 7.93 0.20 19.28
CA ALA A 291 9.31 0.54 19.60
C ALA A 291 10.19 -0.70 19.43
N VAL A 292 11.32 -0.56 18.74
CA VAL A 292 12.21 -1.69 18.45
C VAL A 292 12.63 -2.41 19.73
N LYS A 293 13.02 -1.67 20.77
CA LYS A 293 13.42 -2.22 22.07
C LYS A 293 12.39 -3.13 22.76
N GLU A 294 11.12 -3.08 22.37
CA GLU A 294 10.06 -3.90 22.97
C GLU A 294 10.00 -5.30 22.35
N TYR A 295 10.51 -5.44 21.12
CA TYR A 295 10.33 -6.64 20.31
C TYR A 295 11.64 -7.24 19.78
N ALA A 296 12.69 -6.43 19.64
CA ALA A 296 14.01 -6.87 19.19
C ALA A 296 14.95 -7.18 20.36
N ASN A 297 15.83 -8.16 20.17
CA ASN A 297 16.95 -8.49 21.05
C ASN A 297 18.25 -7.83 20.57
N GLN A 298 19.21 -7.68 21.49
CA GLN A 298 20.53 -7.15 21.14
C GLN A 298 21.22 -8.08 20.15
N GLY A 299 21.46 -7.59 18.93
CA GLY A 299 22.02 -8.38 17.84
C GLY A 299 21.03 -8.69 16.71
N ASP A 300 19.74 -8.40 16.89
CA ASP A 300 18.78 -8.45 15.79
C ASP A 300 19.10 -7.36 14.76
N ARG A 301 19.05 -7.75 13.49
CA ARG A 301 19.41 -6.89 12.34
C ARG A 301 18.36 -6.88 11.25
N PHE A 302 17.40 -7.79 11.30
CA PHE A 302 16.40 -7.99 10.27
C PHE A 302 15.01 -7.77 10.87
N PHE A 303 14.20 -6.98 10.16
CA PHE A 303 12.77 -6.84 10.43
C PHE A 303 12.04 -7.71 9.41
N MET A 304 11.33 -8.71 9.89
CA MET A 304 10.72 -9.75 9.07
C MET A 304 9.21 -9.60 9.08
N ILE A 305 8.60 -9.82 7.92
CA ILE A 305 7.17 -9.70 7.69
C ILE A 305 6.68 -11.02 7.11
N GLN A 306 5.77 -11.67 7.81
CA GLN A 306 5.12 -12.90 7.38
C GLN A 306 3.67 -12.62 7.03
N ASN A 307 3.26 -13.05 5.82
CA ASN A 307 1.85 -13.11 5.46
C ASN A 307 1.25 -14.44 5.96
N LEU A 308 0.20 -14.34 6.76
CA LEU A 308 -0.48 -15.52 7.32
C LEU A 308 -1.54 -16.11 6.38
N SER A 309 -1.96 -15.37 5.35
CA SER A 309 -2.87 -15.92 4.34
C SER A 309 -2.15 -16.92 3.44
N ALA A 310 -2.78 -18.07 3.22
CA ALA A 310 -2.28 -19.11 2.30
C ALA A 310 -2.63 -18.81 0.83
N THR A 311 -3.56 -17.91 0.59
CA THR A 311 -4.16 -17.67 -0.74
C THR A 311 -3.95 -16.27 -1.26
N ASP A 312 -3.96 -15.28 -0.36
CA ASP A 312 -4.05 -13.87 -0.73
C ASP A 312 -2.76 -13.12 -0.44
N GLU A 313 -2.43 -12.15 -1.30
CA GLU A 313 -1.30 -11.27 -1.11
C GLU A 313 -1.58 -10.28 0.03
N GLY A 314 -0.61 -10.11 0.91
CA GLY A 314 -0.69 -9.13 1.98
C GLY A 314 -0.04 -7.81 1.57
N GLU A 315 -0.57 -6.70 2.06
CA GLU A 315 0.01 -5.37 1.84
C GLU A 315 0.24 -4.66 3.17
N ILE A 316 1.40 -4.03 3.31
CA ILE A 316 1.83 -3.36 4.53
C ILE A 316 2.61 -2.08 4.22
N GLU A 317 2.29 -1.01 4.93
CA GLU A 317 2.98 0.28 4.91
C GLU A 317 3.76 0.42 6.22
N ILE A 318 5.08 0.59 6.14
CA ILE A 318 5.96 0.75 7.31
C ILE A 318 6.72 2.06 7.16
N SER A 319 6.85 2.81 8.24
CA SER A 319 7.69 4.01 8.29
C SER A 319 8.50 4.07 9.57
N LEU A 320 9.73 4.55 9.46
CA LEU A 320 10.59 4.81 10.61
C LEU A 320 10.22 6.17 11.22
N VAL A 321 10.13 6.23 12.55
CA VAL A 321 9.84 7.44 13.34
C VAL A 321 11.01 7.76 14.24
#